data_AF-A0A2T6FU50-F1
#
_entry.id   AF-A0A2T6FU50-F1
#
_cell.length_a   1.000
_cell.length_b   1.000
_cell.length_c   1.000
_cell.angle_alpha   90.00
_cell.angle_beta   90.00
_cell.angle_gamma   90.00
#
_symmetry.space_group_name_H-M   'P 1'
#
loop_
_entity.id
_entity.type
_entity.pdbx_description
1 polymer ?
#
loop_
_entity_poly.entity_id
_entity_poly.type
_entity_poly.pdbx_seq_one_letter_code
_entity_poly.pdbx_strand_id
1 'polypeptide(L)'
;MRRAWQCRLRAEVYGLLKDEKGSAHLLLFGLLGMMTAAFIWVIAFNWMMQTYGMNKTKPLLDRAAHAASLDIVAEEAALGRLVWDSKKGTDDFNRYLQLNLKLDSDLTPEKGSHLREAPVVHHLEFVTSPAYPYVLQRTVTVHTGTAKQTTRSVQVTIYGPSVVAIVELNQPLLGLSRSEPVVLSSVASVRFR
;
A
#
# COMPACT_ATOMS: atom_id res chain seq x y z
N MET A 1 30.09 -47.80 -24.47
CA MET A 1 30.42 -47.46 -23.06
C MET A 1 29.32 -46.71 -22.27
N ARG A 2 28.39 -45.95 -22.88
CA ARG A 2 27.33 -45.24 -22.11
C ARG A 2 26.25 -46.13 -21.44
N ARG A 3 26.00 -47.34 -21.95
CA ARG A 3 24.95 -48.24 -21.40
C ARG A 3 25.31 -48.87 -20.05
N ALA A 4 26.60 -49.10 -19.77
CA ALA A 4 27.04 -49.71 -18.50
C ALA A 4 26.88 -48.75 -17.31
N TRP A 5 27.02 -47.44 -17.54
CA TRP A 5 26.82 -46.42 -16.51
C TRP A 5 25.36 -46.27 -16.09
N GLN A 6 24.41 -46.42 -17.02
CA GLN A 6 22.97 -46.34 -16.71
C GLN A 6 22.46 -47.52 -15.87
N CYS A 7 23.01 -48.73 -16.03
CA CYS A 7 22.61 -49.88 -15.20
C CYS A 7 23.08 -49.75 -13.74
N ARG A 8 24.27 -49.17 -13.50
CA ARG A 8 24.82 -49.04 -12.15
C ARG A 8 24.08 -48.01 -11.29
N LEU A 9 23.72 -46.86 -11.88
CA LEU A 9 22.92 -45.83 -11.22
C LEU A 9 21.50 -46.31 -10.88
N ARG A 10 20.88 -47.16 -11.71
CA ARG A 10 19.56 -47.74 -11.39
C ARG A 10 19.61 -48.72 -10.23
N ALA A 11 20.68 -49.50 -10.09
CA ALA A 11 20.79 -50.51 -9.03
C ALA A 11 20.96 -49.88 -7.62
N GLU A 12 21.74 -48.81 -7.50
CA GLU A 12 21.93 -48.11 -6.21
C GLU A 12 20.65 -47.42 -5.72
N VAL A 13 19.89 -46.77 -6.61
CA VAL A 13 18.62 -46.13 -6.25
C VAL A 13 17.58 -47.16 -5.78
N TYR A 14 17.58 -48.37 -6.38
CA TYR A 14 16.68 -49.45 -5.98
C TYR A 14 17.04 -50.09 -4.64
N GLY A 15 18.32 -50.16 -4.25
CA GLY A 15 18.74 -50.65 -2.93
C GLY A 15 18.29 -49.75 -1.79
N LEU A 16 18.37 -48.43 -2.00
CA LEU A 16 17.98 -47.40 -1.02
C LEU A 16 16.47 -47.36 -0.75
N LEU A 17 15.66 -47.80 -1.71
CA LEU A 17 14.19 -47.89 -1.60
C LEU A 17 13.72 -49.18 -0.90
N LYS A 18 14.58 -50.20 -0.78
CA LYS A 18 14.22 -51.53 -0.25
C LYS A 18 14.51 -51.68 1.25
N ASP A 19 15.26 -50.75 1.82
CA ASP A 19 15.53 -50.67 3.26
C ASP A 19 14.46 -49.77 3.90
N GLU A 20 13.70 -50.31 4.86
CA GLU A 20 12.54 -49.62 5.46
C GLU A 20 12.93 -48.26 6.05
N LYS A 21 14.17 -48.13 6.55
CA LYS A 21 14.73 -46.89 7.06
C LYS A 21 15.00 -45.85 5.96
N GLY A 22 15.44 -46.28 4.77
CA GLY A 22 15.70 -45.39 3.63
C GLY A 22 14.43 -44.73 3.10
N SER A 23 13.33 -45.48 3.04
CA SER A 23 12.02 -44.96 2.63
C SER A 23 11.46 -43.91 3.60
N ALA A 24 11.63 -44.11 4.91
CA ALA A 24 11.16 -43.18 5.94
C ALA A 24 11.84 -41.81 5.85
N HIS A 25 13.15 -41.78 5.60
CA HIS A 25 13.89 -40.52 5.43
C HIS A 25 13.44 -39.76 4.17
N LEU A 26 13.18 -40.45 3.07
CA LEU A 26 12.67 -39.82 1.85
C LEU A 26 11.28 -39.20 2.07
N LEU A 27 10.39 -39.90 2.78
CA LEU A 27 9.08 -39.37 3.15
C LEU A 27 9.20 -38.15 4.07
N LEU A 28 10.11 -38.19 5.04
CA LEU A 28 10.36 -37.06 5.95
C LEU A 28 10.88 -35.83 5.20
N PHE A 29 11.87 -36.00 4.32
CA PHE A 29 12.39 -34.90 3.51
C PHE A 29 11.36 -34.35 2.53
N GLY A 30 10.54 -35.23 1.93
CA GLY A 30 9.42 -34.82 1.08
C GLY A 30 8.38 -34.00 1.84
N LEU A 31 8.00 -34.45 3.05
CA LEU A 31 7.05 -33.74 3.90
C LEU A 31 7.60 -32.39 4.36
N LEU A 32 8.87 -32.34 4.79
CA LEU A 32 9.54 -31.09 5.15
C LEU A 32 9.58 -30.13 3.96
N GLY A 33 9.93 -30.62 2.77
CA GLY A 33 9.93 -29.83 1.54
C GLY A 33 8.56 -29.25 1.20
N MET A 34 7.49 -30.04 1.33
CA MET A 34 6.12 -29.56 1.14
C MET A 34 5.72 -28.51 2.17
N MET A 35 6.08 -28.69 3.44
CA MET A 35 5.81 -27.70 4.48
C MET A 35 6.52 -26.37 4.21
N THR A 36 7.81 -26.40 3.84
CA THR A 36 8.57 -25.19 3.50
C THR A 36 7.98 -24.51 2.26
N ALA A 37 7.62 -25.26 1.23
CA ALA A 37 7.00 -24.71 0.03
C ALA A 37 5.66 -24.02 0.34
N ALA A 38 4.83 -24.63 1.20
CA ALA A 38 3.57 -24.03 1.64
C ALA A 38 3.80 -22.72 2.42
N PHE A 39 4.79 -22.69 3.31
CA PHE A 39 5.14 -21.47 4.06
C PHE A 39 5.59 -20.33 3.13
N ILE A 40 6.49 -20.62 2.17
CA ILE A 40 6.94 -19.64 1.19
C ILE A 40 5.75 -19.12 0.37
N TRP A 41 4.84 -20.02 -0.03
CA TRP A 41 3.65 -19.64 -0.78
C TRP A 41 2.74 -18.69 0.02
N VAL A 42 2.48 -18.96 1.30
CA VAL A 42 1.67 -18.07 2.16
C VAL A 42 2.31 -16.68 2.28
N ILE A 43 3.63 -16.60 2.48
CA ILE A 43 4.35 -15.32 2.57
C ILE A 43 4.25 -14.56 1.23
N ALA A 44 4.51 -15.24 0.11
CA ALA A 44 4.42 -14.64 -1.21
C ALA A 44 3.00 -14.14 -1.52
N PHE A 45 1.98 -14.90 -1.12
CA PHE A 45 0.59 -14.52 -1.30
C PHE A 45 0.22 -13.27 -0.47
N ASN A 46 0.67 -13.20 0.79
CA ASN A 46 0.47 -12.03 1.64
C ASN A 46 1.11 -10.77 1.05
N TRP A 47 2.35 -10.89 0.57
CA TRP A 47 3.03 -9.77 -0.08
C TRP A 47 2.32 -9.30 -1.36
N MET A 48 1.80 -10.25 -2.15
CA MET A 48 1.01 -9.95 -3.35
C MET A 48 -0.28 -9.18 -3.01
N MET A 49 -1.02 -9.62 -1.98
CA MET A 49 -2.26 -8.97 -1.55
C MET A 49 -2.01 -7.54 -1.03
N GLN A 50 -0.97 -7.35 -0.23
CA GLN A 50 -0.58 -6.03 0.28
C GLN A 50 -0.21 -5.07 -0.88
N THR A 51 0.63 -5.56 -1.81
CA THR A 51 1.06 -4.77 -2.96
C THR A 51 -0.13 -4.40 -3.87
N TYR A 52 -1.06 -5.34 -4.08
CA TYR A 52 -2.27 -5.09 -4.85
C TYR A 52 -3.15 -3.99 -4.23
N GLY A 53 -3.37 -4.06 -2.91
CA GLY A 53 -4.14 -3.04 -2.18
C GLY A 53 -3.51 -1.65 -2.26
N MET A 54 -2.18 -1.57 -2.10
CA MET A 54 -1.44 -0.30 -2.21
C MET A 54 -1.50 0.28 -3.63
N ASN A 55 -1.29 -0.56 -4.66
CA ASN A 55 -1.30 -0.14 -6.06
C ASN A 55 -2.67 0.37 -6.53
N LYS A 56 -3.76 -0.16 -5.95
CA LYS A 56 -5.10 0.37 -6.21
C LYS A 56 -5.38 1.66 -5.46
N THR A 57 -4.94 1.77 -4.21
CA THR A 57 -5.36 2.86 -3.34
C THR A 57 -4.58 4.15 -3.58
N LYS A 58 -3.28 4.05 -3.89
CA LYS A 58 -2.42 5.23 -4.12
C LYS A 58 -2.94 6.14 -5.25
N PRO A 59 -3.27 5.64 -6.45
CA PRO A 59 -3.79 6.50 -7.52
C PRO A 59 -5.16 7.14 -7.19
N LEU A 60 -5.98 6.45 -6.40
CA LEU A 60 -7.28 6.95 -5.94
C LEU A 60 -7.11 8.11 -4.95
N LEU A 61 -6.16 7.99 -4.03
CA LEU A 61 -5.78 9.06 -3.12
C LEU A 61 -5.18 10.25 -3.89
N ASP A 62 -4.34 9.98 -4.90
CA ASP A 62 -3.77 11.03 -5.75
C ASP A 62 -4.83 11.83 -6.51
N ARG A 63 -5.91 11.18 -6.96
CA ARG A 63 -7.05 11.89 -7.56
C ARG A 63 -7.80 12.75 -6.55
N ALA A 64 -8.00 12.27 -5.32
CA ALA A 64 -8.65 13.04 -4.27
C ALA A 64 -7.81 14.28 -3.88
N ALA A 65 -6.50 14.12 -3.70
CA ALA A 65 -5.58 15.23 -3.45
C ALA A 65 -5.53 16.20 -4.64
N HIS A 66 -5.60 15.69 -5.86
CA HIS A 66 -5.67 16.54 -7.05
C HIS A 66 -6.97 17.34 -7.11
N ALA A 67 -8.12 16.74 -6.84
CA ALA A 67 -9.39 17.46 -6.78
C ALA A 67 -9.34 18.61 -5.76
N ALA A 68 -8.87 18.33 -4.55
CA ALA A 68 -8.69 19.33 -3.50
C ALA A 68 -7.77 20.48 -3.94
N SER A 69 -6.74 20.19 -4.74
CA SER A 69 -5.82 21.21 -5.24
C SER A 69 -6.47 22.19 -6.22
N LEU A 70 -7.58 21.81 -6.86
CA LEU A 70 -8.28 22.64 -7.85
C LEU A 70 -9.26 23.65 -7.21
N ASP A 71 -9.54 23.55 -5.91
CA ASP A 71 -10.47 24.44 -5.22
C ASP A 71 -9.83 25.77 -4.83
N ILE A 72 -9.64 26.61 -5.85
CA ILE A 72 -9.08 27.95 -5.73
C ILE A 72 -10.22 28.97 -5.73
N VAL A 73 -10.09 30.00 -4.89
CA VAL A 73 -11.05 31.12 -4.83
C VAL A 73 -10.98 31.88 -6.16
N ALA A 74 -12.05 31.79 -6.96
CA ALA A 74 -12.08 32.35 -8.31
C ALA A 74 -11.87 33.88 -8.34
N GLU A 75 -12.38 34.58 -7.33
CA GLU A 75 -12.22 36.04 -7.18
C GLU A 75 -10.75 36.43 -7.00
N GLU A 76 -10.04 35.67 -6.17
CA GLU A 76 -8.60 35.86 -5.93
C GLU A 76 -7.77 35.49 -7.16
N ALA A 77 -8.14 34.40 -7.83
CA ALA A 77 -7.48 33.96 -9.06
C ALA A 77 -7.60 35.00 -10.19
N ALA A 78 -8.75 35.69 -10.29
CA ALA A 78 -8.95 36.78 -11.26
C ALA A 78 -8.04 37.99 -11.00
N LEU A 79 -7.60 38.18 -9.75
CA LEU A 79 -6.62 39.20 -9.34
C LEU A 79 -5.17 38.71 -9.46
N GLY A 80 -4.95 37.51 -10.00
CA GLY A 80 -3.63 36.88 -10.09
C GLY A 80 -3.11 36.32 -8.76
N ARG A 81 -3.96 36.21 -7.73
CA ARG A 81 -3.61 35.65 -6.42
C ARG A 81 -4.13 34.21 -6.32
N LEU A 82 -3.25 33.29 -5.92
CA LEU A 82 -3.62 31.89 -5.73
C LEU A 82 -3.92 31.65 -4.26
N VAL A 83 -5.21 31.73 -3.91
CA VAL A 83 -5.71 31.46 -2.57
C VAL A 83 -6.66 30.27 -2.65
N TRP A 84 -6.39 29.22 -1.88
CA TRP A 84 -7.30 28.08 -1.79
C TRP A 84 -8.45 28.35 -0.84
N ASP A 85 -9.60 27.80 -1.19
CA ASP A 85 -10.66 27.57 -0.22
C ASP A 85 -10.38 26.24 0.49
N SER A 86 -9.66 26.30 1.61
CA SER A 86 -9.29 25.11 2.37
C SER A 86 -10.50 24.29 2.81
N LYS A 87 -11.65 24.93 3.05
CA LYS A 87 -12.87 24.23 3.45
C LYS A 87 -13.44 23.46 2.26
N LYS A 88 -13.65 24.13 1.14
CA LYS A 88 -14.16 23.49 -0.09
C LYS A 88 -13.22 22.41 -0.60
N GLY A 89 -11.90 22.66 -0.58
CA GLY A 89 -10.90 21.66 -0.96
C GLY A 89 -10.88 20.44 -0.03
N THR A 90 -11.16 20.62 1.26
CA THR A 90 -11.31 19.49 2.20
C THR A 90 -12.60 18.72 1.94
N ASP A 91 -13.70 19.41 1.63
CA ASP A 91 -14.97 18.78 1.29
C ASP A 91 -14.84 17.96 0.00
N ASP A 92 -14.19 18.51 -1.03
CA ASP A 92 -13.93 17.82 -2.29
C ASP A 92 -12.92 16.68 -2.12
N PHE A 93 -11.88 16.85 -1.30
CA PHE A 93 -10.98 15.75 -0.94
C PHE A 93 -11.77 14.57 -0.37
N ASN A 94 -12.61 14.81 0.63
CA ASN A 94 -13.41 13.79 1.30
C ASN A 94 -14.42 13.16 0.34
N ARG A 95 -15.10 13.97 -0.49
CA ARG A 95 -16.04 13.50 -1.50
C ARG A 95 -15.37 12.56 -2.51
N TYR A 96 -14.21 12.92 -3.04
CA TYR A 96 -13.48 12.04 -3.95
C TYR A 96 -12.93 10.81 -3.24
N LEU A 97 -12.52 10.93 -1.97
CA LEU A 97 -12.10 9.78 -1.17
C LEU A 97 -13.25 8.78 -1.00
N GLN A 98 -14.44 9.27 -0.66
CA GLN A 98 -15.67 8.47 -0.56
C GLN A 98 -16.01 7.78 -1.87
N LEU A 99 -16.07 8.53 -2.98
CA LEU A 99 -16.39 7.97 -4.30
C LEU A 99 -15.37 6.93 -4.76
N ASN A 100 -14.08 7.20 -4.56
CA ASN A 100 -13.01 6.34 -5.04
C ASN A 100 -12.87 5.05 -4.21
N LEU A 101 -13.05 5.15 -2.90
CA LEU A 101 -12.92 4.03 -1.97
C LEU A 101 -14.26 3.37 -1.64
N LYS A 102 -15.36 3.84 -2.24
CA LYS A 102 -16.74 3.38 -1.99
C LYS A 102 -17.06 3.43 -0.50
N LEU A 103 -16.98 4.63 0.06
CA LEU A 103 -17.33 4.90 1.44
C LEU A 103 -18.67 5.62 1.50
N ASP A 104 -19.35 5.49 2.61
CA ASP A 104 -20.54 6.26 2.92
C ASP A 104 -20.18 7.70 3.37
N SER A 105 -21.19 8.46 3.81
CA SER A 105 -21.02 9.82 4.33
C SER A 105 -20.14 9.90 5.58
N ASP A 106 -20.07 8.81 6.35
CA ASP A 106 -19.31 8.70 7.60
C ASP A 106 -17.91 8.11 7.37
N LEU A 107 -17.47 8.00 6.11
CA LEU A 107 -16.23 7.37 5.66
C LEU A 107 -16.14 5.88 5.99
N THR A 108 -17.25 5.22 6.30
CA THR A 108 -17.28 3.78 6.51
C THR A 108 -17.34 3.03 5.17
N PRO A 109 -16.60 1.93 5.00
CA PRO A 109 -16.59 1.21 3.73
C PRO A 109 -17.94 0.55 3.42
N GLU A 110 -18.51 0.88 2.25
CA GLU A 110 -19.75 0.26 1.78
C GLU A 110 -19.52 -1.13 1.20
N LYS A 111 -20.62 -1.86 0.98
CA LYS A 111 -20.61 -3.17 0.33
C LYS A 111 -20.03 -3.06 -1.08
N GLY A 112 -18.82 -3.61 -1.27
CA GLY A 112 -18.10 -3.57 -2.53
C GLY A 112 -16.88 -2.63 -2.55
N SER A 113 -16.60 -1.95 -1.44
CA SER A 113 -15.27 -1.41 -1.14
C SER A 113 -14.26 -2.54 -0.98
N HIS A 114 -12.99 -2.28 -1.32
CA HIS A 114 -11.88 -3.20 -1.02
C HIS A 114 -11.31 -2.99 0.39
N LEU A 115 -11.78 -1.98 1.12
CA LEU A 115 -11.38 -1.70 2.50
C LEU A 115 -12.29 -2.45 3.47
N ARG A 116 -11.70 -2.88 4.60
CA ARG A 116 -12.45 -3.50 5.71
C ARG A 116 -12.81 -2.50 6.81
N GLU A 117 -12.05 -1.43 6.92
CA GLU A 117 -12.18 -0.42 7.96
C GLU A 117 -12.07 0.96 7.32
N ALA A 118 -12.63 1.96 7.99
CA ALA A 118 -12.63 3.35 7.52
C ALA A 118 -11.19 3.88 7.39
N PRO A 119 -10.85 4.60 6.30
CA PRO A 119 -9.59 5.31 6.22
C PRO A 119 -9.52 6.45 7.23
N VAL A 120 -8.33 6.68 7.79
CA VAL A 120 -8.08 7.79 8.72
C VAL A 120 -7.19 8.81 8.05
N VAL A 121 -7.69 10.03 7.89
CA VAL A 121 -6.92 11.16 7.35
C VAL A 121 -6.14 11.79 8.49
N HIS A 122 -4.82 11.57 8.52
CA HIS A 122 -3.94 12.10 9.58
C HIS A 122 -3.50 13.52 9.29
N HIS A 123 -3.29 13.84 8.02
CA HIS A 123 -2.79 15.15 7.61
C HIS A 123 -3.39 15.53 6.26
N LEU A 124 -3.94 16.73 6.17
CA LEU A 124 -4.34 17.36 4.91
C LEU A 124 -3.90 18.83 4.99
N GLU A 125 -2.98 19.22 4.11
CA GLU A 125 -2.36 20.55 4.15
C GLU A 125 -2.31 21.16 2.75
N PHE A 126 -2.69 22.43 2.66
CA PHE A 126 -2.55 23.27 1.46
C PHE A 126 -1.26 24.07 1.60
N VAL A 127 -0.27 23.76 0.76
CA VAL A 127 1.09 24.29 0.87
C VAL A 127 1.35 25.33 -0.21
N THR A 128 1.64 26.55 0.23
CA THR A 128 2.22 27.63 -0.59
C THR A 128 3.63 27.99 -0.11
N SER A 129 4.51 28.36 -1.03
CA SER A 129 5.82 28.94 -0.75
C SER A 129 5.98 30.30 -1.46
N PRO A 130 6.70 31.28 -0.88
CA PRO A 130 7.04 32.53 -1.55
C PRO A 130 7.93 32.35 -2.78
N ALA A 131 8.70 31.25 -2.84
CA ALA A 131 9.58 30.92 -3.95
C ALA A 131 9.51 29.42 -4.26
N TYR A 132 9.56 29.09 -5.55
CA TYR A 132 9.61 27.73 -6.07
C TYR A 132 10.87 27.53 -6.91
N PRO A 133 11.46 26.33 -6.95
CA PRO A 133 11.03 25.10 -6.27
C PRO A 133 11.24 25.13 -4.74
N TYR A 134 10.35 24.46 -4.01
CA TYR A 134 10.40 24.33 -2.55
C TYR A 134 10.45 22.86 -2.14
N VAL A 135 11.35 22.49 -1.22
CA VAL A 135 11.42 21.11 -0.69
C VAL A 135 10.52 21.02 0.52
N LEU A 136 9.41 20.31 0.38
CA LEU A 136 8.49 20.03 1.47
C LEU A 136 8.91 18.74 2.18
N GLN A 137 9.09 18.81 3.49
CA GLN A 137 9.29 17.65 4.35
C GLN A 137 8.21 17.60 5.42
N ARG A 138 7.49 16.47 5.49
CA ARG A 138 6.49 16.19 6.52
C ARG A 138 6.70 14.78 7.05
N THR A 139 6.65 14.63 8.36
CA THR A 139 6.76 13.32 9.02
C THR A 139 5.57 13.15 9.93
N VAL A 140 4.82 12.08 9.72
CA VAL A 140 3.69 11.70 10.58
C VAL A 140 4.01 10.36 11.20
N THR A 141 3.91 10.28 12.52
CA THR A 141 4.00 9.03 13.28
C THR A 141 2.62 8.70 13.80
N VAL A 142 2.13 7.53 13.43
CA VAL A 142 0.83 7.01 13.85
C VAL A 142 1.03 5.89 14.86
N HIS A 143 0.11 5.73 15.81
CA HIS A 143 0.09 4.67 16.83
C HIS A 143 1.35 4.65 17.72
N THR A 144 1.88 5.82 18.08
CA THR A 144 3.06 5.99 18.93
C THR A 144 2.98 5.17 20.22
N GLY A 145 4.04 4.43 20.54
CA GLY A 145 4.12 3.62 21.77
C GLY A 145 3.37 2.28 21.72
N THR A 146 2.88 1.88 20.54
CA THR A 146 2.24 0.57 20.33
C THR A 146 3.06 -0.30 19.37
N ALA A 147 2.78 -1.60 19.31
CA ALA A 147 3.38 -2.52 18.33
C ALA A 147 3.00 -2.18 16.86
N LYS A 148 2.07 -1.25 16.64
CA LYS A 148 1.62 -0.78 15.32
C LYS A 148 2.20 0.59 14.93
N GLN A 149 3.18 1.09 15.69
CA GLN A 149 3.77 2.39 15.42
C GLN A 149 4.33 2.45 13.99
N THR A 150 3.80 3.36 13.20
CA THR A 150 4.19 3.53 11.80
C THR A 150 4.56 4.99 11.56
N THR A 151 5.81 5.23 11.17
CA THR A 151 6.29 6.57 10.81
C THR A 151 6.40 6.67 9.29
N ARG A 152 5.72 7.67 8.72
CA ARG A 152 5.80 8.00 7.30
C ARG A 152 6.38 9.39 7.13
N SER A 153 7.52 9.47 6.45
CA SER A 153 8.08 10.74 5.97
C SER A 153 7.74 10.94 4.50
N VAL A 154 7.44 12.19 4.15
CA VAL A 154 7.16 12.67 2.81
C VAL A 154 8.15 13.78 2.54
N GLN A 155 9.07 13.55 1.60
CA GLN A 155 10.00 14.55 1.13
C GLN A 155 9.82 14.69 -0.38
N VAL A 156 9.32 15.84 -0.81
CA VAL A 156 9.03 16.12 -2.22
C VAL A 156 9.36 17.55 -2.57
N THR A 157 9.93 17.74 -3.76
CA THR A 157 10.14 19.06 -4.34
C THR A 157 8.86 19.49 -5.05
N ILE A 158 8.23 20.54 -4.55
CA ILE A 158 7.06 21.17 -5.16
C ILE A 158 7.49 22.36 -6.01
N TYR A 159 6.89 22.48 -7.20
CA TYR A 159 7.18 23.53 -8.17
C TYR A 159 6.09 24.61 -8.23
N GLY A 160 5.10 24.49 -7.36
CA GLY A 160 3.98 25.40 -7.29
C GLY A 160 3.11 25.05 -6.09
N PRO A 161 2.01 25.80 -5.92
CA PRO A 161 1.03 25.55 -4.88
C PRO A 161 0.56 24.08 -4.94
N SER A 162 0.67 23.35 -3.83
CA SER A 162 0.37 21.93 -3.75
C SER A 162 -0.46 21.54 -2.53
N VAL A 163 -1.23 20.47 -2.63
CA VAL A 163 -1.94 19.83 -1.51
C VAL A 163 -1.22 18.56 -1.12
N VAL A 164 -1.04 18.34 0.18
CA VAL A 164 -0.44 17.13 0.75
C VAL A 164 -1.42 16.43 1.66
N ALA A 165 -1.66 15.16 1.38
CA ALA A 165 -2.52 14.29 2.18
C ALA A 165 -1.73 13.08 2.70
N ILE A 166 -1.92 12.73 3.96
CA ILE A 166 -1.40 11.50 4.58
C ILE A 166 -2.59 10.76 5.18
N VAL A 167 -2.84 9.57 4.65
CA VAL A 167 -4.02 8.76 4.99
C VAL A 167 -3.56 7.37 5.39
N GLU A 168 -4.10 6.87 6.50
CA GLU A 168 -3.94 5.50 6.96
C GLU A 168 -5.10 4.64 6.47
N LEU A 169 -4.76 3.44 6.04
CA LEU A 169 -5.70 2.43 5.57
C LEU A 169 -5.36 1.09 6.23
N ASN A 170 -6.36 0.38 6.72
CA ASN A 170 -6.17 -0.96 7.28
C ASN A 170 -6.36 -2.02 6.19
N GLN A 171 -5.29 -2.77 5.89
CA GLN A 171 -5.32 -3.82 4.88
C GLN A 171 -5.41 -5.21 5.51
N PRO A 172 -6.26 -6.11 4.98
CA PRO A 172 -6.34 -7.47 5.45
C PRO A 172 -5.19 -8.34 4.92
N LEU A 173 -4.60 -9.15 5.79
CA LEU A 173 -3.59 -10.15 5.43
C LEU A 173 -4.18 -11.57 5.56
N LEU A 174 -3.73 -12.50 4.70
CA LEU A 174 -4.15 -13.90 4.77
C LEU A 174 -3.54 -14.56 6.00
N GLY A 175 -4.37 -15.28 6.77
CA GLY A 175 -3.95 -16.02 7.96
C GLY A 175 -3.82 -15.18 9.24
N LEU A 176 -4.04 -13.87 9.17
CA LEU A 176 -4.08 -12.99 10.34
C LEU A 176 -5.50 -12.44 10.50
N SER A 177 -6.11 -12.64 11.68
CA SER A 177 -7.40 -12.00 12.02
C SER A 177 -7.29 -10.48 12.20
N ARG A 178 -6.09 -9.91 12.07
CA ARG A 178 -5.79 -8.49 12.31
C ARG A 178 -5.36 -7.82 11.03
N SER A 179 -5.95 -6.66 10.74
CA SER A 179 -5.54 -5.76 9.67
C SER A 179 -4.25 -5.02 10.05
N GLU A 180 -3.37 -4.82 9.07
CA GLU A 180 -2.15 -4.03 9.22
C GLU A 180 -2.40 -2.58 8.74
N PRO A 181 -2.03 -1.57 9.54
CA PRO A 181 -2.16 -0.18 9.13
C PRO A 181 -1.09 0.18 8.09
N VAL A 182 -1.53 0.72 6.96
CA VAL A 182 -0.69 1.19 5.88
C VAL A 182 -0.89 2.69 5.73
N VAL A 183 0.17 3.47 5.97
CA VAL A 183 0.14 4.93 5.82
C VAL A 183 0.61 5.30 4.41
N LEU A 184 -0.29 5.89 3.64
CA LEU A 184 -0.04 6.39 2.29
C LEU A 184 0.05 7.92 2.30
N SER A 185 0.96 8.44 1.49
CA SER A 185 1.08 9.87 1.24
C SER A 185 0.71 10.20 -0.19
N SER A 186 0.12 11.37 -0.40
CA SER A 186 -0.20 11.92 -1.70
C SER A 186 0.14 13.41 -1.73
N VAL A 187 0.70 13.84 -2.85
CA VAL A 187 1.05 15.24 -3.10
C VAL A 187 0.54 15.58 -4.50
N ALA A 188 -0.29 16.61 -4.60
CA ALA A 188 -0.81 17.11 -5.86
C ALA A 188 -0.48 18.59 -6.01
N SER A 189 0.22 18.94 -7.09
CA SER A 189 0.55 20.32 -7.42
C SER A 189 -0.41 20.89 -8.46
N VAL A 190 -0.84 22.13 -8.27
CA VAL A 190 -1.60 22.86 -9.29
C VAL A 190 -0.63 23.32 -10.38
N ARG A 191 -0.97 23.01 -11.63
CA ARG A 191 -0.30 23.57 -12.81
C ARG A 191 -1.37 24.13 -13.73
N PHE A 192 -1.43 25.45 -13.84
CA PHE A 192 -2.19 26.10 -14.89
C PHE A 192 -1.47 25.84 -16.21
N ARG A 193 -2.15 25.16 -17.14
CA ARG A 193 -1.70 24.99 -18.52
C ARG A 193 -2.45 25.97 -19.41
#